data_AF-A0A926KQU6-F1
#
_entry.id   AF-A0A926KQU6-F1
#
_cell.length_a   1.000
_cell.length_b   1.000
_cell.length_c   1.000
_cell.angle_alpha   90.00
_cell.angle_beta   90.00
_cell.angle_gamma   90.00
#
_symmetry.space_group_name_H-M   'P 1'
#
loop_
_entity.id
_entity.type
_entity.pdbx_description
1 polymer ?
#
loop_
_entity_poly.entity_id
_entity_poly.type
_entity_poly.pdbx_seq_one_letter_code
_entity_poly.pdbx_strand_id
1 'polypeptide(L)'
;MTFTLTDWMLYTMWAVFGLMIIDFLIAFFKLFWEGAFNPSFVLGYLKDILYYVFPLNVLLSLLSIDPTGWILVIFYFIGGIAIVLKYVVDIIKRFQKSS
;
A
#
# COMPACT_ATOMS: atom_id res chain seq x y z
N MET A 1 -2.70 -20.30 -17.91
CA MET A 1 -2.58 -20.35 -16.44
C MET A 1 -3.89 -19.81 -15.87
N THR A 2 -4.53 -20.56 -14.99
CA THR A 2 -5.78 -20.15 -14.31
C THR A 2 -5.41 -19.38 -13.05
N PHE A 3 -5.85 -18.12 -12.93
CA PHE A 3 -5.64 -17.34 -11.72
C PHE A 3 -6.64 -17.77 -10.64
N THR A 4 -6.15 -18.00 -9.43
CA THR A 4 -6.93 -18.32 -8.24
C THR A 4 -7.22 -17.06 -7.43
N LEU A 5 -8.18 -17.13 -6.51
CA LEU A 5 -8.46 -16.04 -5.57
C LEU A 5 -7.22 -15.65 -4.76
N THR A 6 -6.44 -16.63 -4.33
CA THR A 6 -5.18 -16.44 -3.60
C THR A 6 -4.17 -15.63 -4.43
N ASP A 7 -4.09 -15.88 -5.75
CA ASP A 7 -3.21 -15.10 -6.63
C ASP A 7 -3.62 -13.63 -6.68
N TRP A 8 -4.92 -13.34 -6.76
CA TRP A 8 -5.43 -11.96 -6.75
C TRP A 8 -5.17 -11.25 -5.42
N MET A 9 -5.27 -11.97 -4.31
CA MET A 9 -4.96 -11.42 -2.99
C MET A 9 -3.47 -11.08 -2.89
N LEU A 10 -2.60 -11.95 -3.39
CA LEU A 10 -1.17 -11.71 -3.48
C LEU A 10 -0.86 -10.49 -4.38
N TYR A 11 -1.47 -10.40 -5.57
CA TYR A 11 -1.28 -9.26 -6.47
C TYR A 11 -1.75 -7.95 -5.88
N THR A 12 -2.81 -7.96 -5.06
CA THR A 12 -3.26 -6.77 -4.34
C THR A 12 -2.19 -6.29 -3.35
N MET A 13 -1.58 -7.20 -2.59
CA MET A 13 -0.51 -6.85 -1.66
C MET A 13 0.73 -6.33 -2.40
N TRP A 14 1.07 -6.94 -3.54
CA TRP A 14 2.14 -6.47 -4.41
C TRP A 14 1.87 -5.08 -4.99
N ALA A 15 0.64 -4.80 -5.39
CA ALA A 15 0.25 -3.47 -5.86
C ALA A 15 0.39 -2.42 -4.76
N VAL A 16 -0.06 -2.73 -3.54
CA VAL A 16 0.09 -1.87 -2.36
C VAL A 16 1.57 -1.57 -2.10
N PHE A 17 2.41 -2.59 -1.94
CA PHE A 17 3.84 -2.40 -1.68
C PHE A 17 4.55 -1.69 -2.84
N GLY A 18 4.23 -2.07 -4.08
CA GLY A 18 4.82 -1.46 -5.27
C GLY A 18 4.56 0.05 -5.32
N LEU A 19 3.32 0.48 -5.12
CA LEU A 19 2.97 1.90 -5.10
C LEU A 19 3.57 2.64 -3.90
N MET A 20 3.63 2.00 -2.73
CA MET A 20 4.31 2.56 -1.55
C MET A 20 5.79 2.84 -1.83
N ILE A 21 6.49 1.88 -2.45
CA ILE A 21 7.91 2.02 -2.80
C ILE A 21 8.11 3.08 -3.88
N ILE A 22 7.24 3.12 -4.91
CA ILE A 22 7.33 4.13 -5.97
C ILE A 22 7.15 5.53 -5.38
N ASP A 23 6.12 5.74 -4.55
CA ASP A 23 5.88 7.03 -3.89
C ASP A 23 7.05 7.42 -2.99
N PHE A 24 7.59 6.47 -2.22
CA PHE A 24 8.78 6.66 -1.40
C PHE A 24 9.97 7.12 -2.23
N LEU A 25 10.30 6.41 -3.32
CA LEU A 25 11.46 6.73 -4.15
C LEU A 25 11.33 8.12 -4.79
N ILE A 26 10.16 8.45 -5.35
CA ILE A 26 9.92 9.76 -5.95
C ILE A 26 10.15 10.87 -4.91
N ALA A 27 9.57 10.74 -3.71
CA ALA A 27 9.71 11.73 -2.67
C ALA A 27 11.12 11.77 -2.07
N PHE A 28 11.77 10.63 -1.93
CA PHE A 28 13.13 10.50 -1.42
C PHE A 28 14.13 11.19 -2.35
N PHE A 29 14.11 10.89 -3.64
CA PHE A 29 15.05 11.51 -4.60
C PHE A 29 14.89 13.03 -4.65
N LYS A 30 13.65 13.52 -4.58
CA LYS A 30 13.37 14.96 -4.50
C LYS A 30 14.00 15.59 -3.25
N LEU A 31 13.70 15.06 -2.06
CA LEU A 31 14.22 15.58 -0.80
C LEU A 31 15.74 15.45 -0.69
N PHE A 32 16.30 14.37 -1.23
CA PHE A 32 17.74 14.13 -1.24
C PHE A 32 18.46 15.17 -2.09
N TRP A 33 17.96 15.46 -3.29
CA TRP A 33 18.56 16.47 -4.18
C TRP A 33 18.38 17.90 -3.66
N GLU A 34 17.29 18.18 -2.94
CA GLU A 34 17.04 19.45 -2.26
C GLU A 34 17.86 19.62 -0.96
N GLY A 35 18.55 18.58 -0.49
CA GLY A 35 19.29 18.60 0.78
C GLY A 35 18.39 18.69 2.02
N ALA A 36 17.08 18.48 1.88
CA ALA A 36 16.07 18.63 2.92
C ALA A 36 15.68 17.29 3.58
N PHE A 37 16.53 16.27 3.47
CA PHE A 37 16.25 14.95 4.01
C PHE A 37 16.18 14.96 5.55
N ASN A 38 15.14 14.33 6.11
CA ASN A 38 14.94 14.19 7.54
C ASN A 38 14.52 12.74 7.86
N PRO A 39 15.07 12.09 8.91
CA PRO A 39 14.66 10.73 9.32
C PRO A 39 13.15 10.55 9.52
N SER A 40 12.43 11.62 9.89
CA SER A 40 10.97 11.65 10.03
C SER A 40 10.25 11.25 8.74
N PHE A 41 10.86 11.48 7.58
CA PHE A 41 10.38 11.02 6.29
C PHE A 41 10.27 9.49 6.26
N VAL A 42 11.35 8.79 6.59
CA VAL A 42 11.39 7.31 6.61
C VAL A 42 10.45 6.76 7.67
N LEU A 43 10.42 7.37 8.86
CA LEU A 43 9.50 6.98 9.93
C LEU A 43 8.03 7.13 9.51
N GLY A 44 7.70 8.14 8.69
CA GLY A 44 6.38 8.30 8.09
C GLY A 44 5.95 7.10 7.24
N TYR A 45 6.84 6.59 6.39
CA TYR A 45 6.53 5.40 5.58
C TYR A 45 6.46 4.12 6.42
N LEU A 46 7.34 3.95 7.41
CA LEU A 46 7.25 2.81 8.33
C LEU A 46 5.93 2.82 9.10
N LYS A 47 5.48 4.00 9.50
CA LYS A 47 4.17 4.20 10.10
C LYS A 47 3.07 3.78 9.13
N ASP A 48 3.11 4.23 7.87
CA ASP A 48 2.12 3.83 6.87
C ASP A 48 2.11 2.30 6.63
N ILE A 49 3.26 1.63 6.64
CA ILE A 49 3.32 0.15 6.58
C ILE A 49 2.58 -0.46 7.77
N LEU A 50 2.83 0.04 8.98
CA LEU A 50 2.16 -0.44 10.18
C LEU A 50 0.65 -0.15 10.20
N TYR A 51 0.19 0.97 9.64
CA TYR A 51 -1.23 1.33 9.70
C TYR A 51 -2.03 0.86 8.48
N TYR A 52 -1.39 0.51 7.36
CA TYR A 52 -2.08 0.09 6.14
C TYR A 52 -1.83 -1.38 5.80
N VAL A 53 -0.58 -1.83 5.82
CA VAL A 53 -0.23 -3.20 5.43
C VAL A 53 -0.51 -4.18 6.56
N PHE A 54 -0.17 -3.83 7.81
CA PHE A 54 -0.39 -4.73 8.93
C PHE A 54 -1.88 -5.09 9.12
N PRO A 55 -2.86 -4.15 9.07
CA PRO A 55 -4.27 -4.53 9.10
C PRO A 55 -4.68 -5.49 7.98
N LEU A 56 -4.15 -5.31 6.76
CA LEU A 56 -4.41 -6.26 5.67
C LEU A 56 -3.85 -7.65 5.98
N ASN A 57 -2.65 -7.73 6.56
CA ASN A 57 -2.08 -9.01 7.01
C ASN A 57 -2.88 -9.65 8.14
N VAL A 58 -3.44 -8.85 9.04
CA VAL A 58 -4.37 -9.35 10.07
C VAL A 58 -5.59 -9.98 9.40
N LEU A 59 -6.20 -9.32 8.40
CA LEU A 59 -7.33 -9.90 7.66
C LEU A 59 -6.96 -11.23 7.01
N LEU A 60 -5.77 -11.33 6.39
CA LEU A 60 -5.26 -12.58 5.82
C LEU A 60 -5.15 -13.70 6.86
N SER A 61 -4.63 -13.38 8.05
CA SER A 61 -4.48 -14.36 9.14
C SER A 61 -5.83 -14.87 9.68
N LEU A 62 -6.87 -14.04 9.59
CA LEU A 62 -8.21 -14.34 10.07
C LEU A 62 -9.10 -15.02 9.01
N LEU A 63 -8.65 -15.19 7.76
CA LEU A 63 -9.49 -15.81 6.71
C LEU A 63 -10.02 -17.19 7.10
N SER A 64 -9.21 -17.97 7.84
CA SER A 64 -9.58 -19.32 8.27
C SER A 64 -10.74 -19.38 9.27
N ILE A 65 -11.02 -18.27 9.96
CA ILE A 65 -12.09 -18.18 10.96
C ILE A 65 -13.39 -17.61 10.39
N ASP A 66 -13.42 -17.18 9.12
CA ASP A 66 -14.62 -16.66 8.46
C ASP A 66 -15.52 -17.83 7.98
N PRO A 67 -16.65 -18.12 8.66
CA PRO A 67 -17.54 -19.22 8.28
C PRO A 67 -18.26 -18.96 6.95
N THR A 68 -18.28 -17.70 6.47
CA THR A 68 -18.89 -17.35 5.18
C THR A 68 -17.93 -17.57 4.02
N GLY A 69 -16.62 -17.53 4.27
CA GLY A 69 -15.57 -17.70 3.28
C GLY A 69 -15.36 -16.53 2.32
N TRP A 70 -16.11 -15.42 2.46
CA TRP A 70 -16.01 -14.28 1.54
C TRP A 70 -16.04 -12.91 2.20
N ILE A 71 -16.53 -12.75 3.44
CA ILE A 71 -16.63 -11.44 4.10
C ILE A 71 -15.23 -10.83 4.30
N LEU A 72 -14.30 -11.59 4.88
CA LEU A 72 -12.96 -11.09 5.13
C LEU A 72 -12.17 -10.87 3.84
N VAL A 73 -12.46 -11.67 2.79
CA VAL A 73 -11.88 -11.49 1.45
C VAL A 73 -12.34 -10.17 0.83
N ILE A 74 -13.64 -9.86 0.88
CA ILE A 74 -14.17 -8.58 0.39
C ILE A 74 -13.53 -7.43 1.16
N PHE A 75 -13.47 -7.52 2.49
CA PHE A 75 -12.89 -6.46 3.30
C PHE A 75 -11.40 -6.24 3.01
N TYR A 76 -10.65 -7.33 2.75
CA TYR A 76 -9.27 -7.27 2.29
C TYR A 76 -9.14 -6.52 0.95
N PHE A 77 -9.98 -6.83 -0.05
CA PHE A 77 -9.92 -6.15 -1.34
C PHE A 77 -10.32 -4.67 -1.23
N ILE A 78 -11.35 -4.34 -0.44
CA ILE A 78 -11.74 -2.95 -0.20
C ILE A 78 -10.58 -2.17 0.43
N GLY A 79 -9.94 -2.73 1.46
CA GLY A 79 -8.78 -2.12 2.10
C GLY A 79 -7.59 -1.96 1.14
N GLY A 80 -7.28 -3.01 0.39
CA GLY A 80 -6.21 -2.99 -0.61
C GLY A 80 -6.42 -1.94 -1.70
N ILE A 81 -7.63 -1.88 -2.28
CA ILE A 81 -7.99 -0.89 -3.29
C ILE A 81 -7.93 0.53 -2.71
N ALA A 82 -8.41 0.75 -1.49
CA ALA A 82 -8.33 2.06 -0.84
C ALA A 82 -6.88 2.55 -0.71
N ILE A 83 -5.96 1.66 -0.30
CA ILE A 83 -4.53 1.99 -0.18
C ILE A 83 -3.92 2.25 -1.56
N VAL A 84 -4.22 1.42 -2.56
CA VAL A 84 -3.78 1.62 -3.95
C VAL A 84 -4.20 3.00 -4.46
N LEU A 85 -5.48 3.36 -4.31
CA LEU A 85 -6.00 4.65 -4.73
C LEU A 85 -5.33 5.81 -3.98
N LYS A 86 -5.11 5.68 -2.67
CA LYS A 86 -4.39 6.67 -1.86
C LYS A 86 -3.00 6.96 -2.45
N TYR A 87 -2.20 5.92 -2.71
CA TYR A 87 -0.87 6.10 -3.26
C TYR A 87 -0.85 6.59 -4.71
N VAL A 88 -1.78 6.15 -5.55
CA VAL A 88 -1.92 6.71 -6.91
C VAL A 88 -2.18 8.22 -6.85
N VAL A 89 -3.10 8.65 -5.98
CA VAL A 89 -3.42 10.07 -5.79
C VAL A 89 -2.22 10.86 -5.24
N ASP A 90 -1.51 10.30 -4.26
CA ASP A 90 -0.33 10.94 -3.68
C ASP A 90 0.78 11.13 -4.73
N ILE A 91 1.05 10.10 -5.55
CA ILE A 91 2.01 10.16 -6.66
C ILE A 91 1.60 11.25 -7.66
N ILE A 92 0.33 11.27 -8.10
CA ILE A 92 -0.17 12.28 -9.05
C ILE A 92 0.01 13.70 -8.49
N LYS A 93 -0.33 13.91 -7.22
CA LYS A 93 -0.18 15.23 -6.55
C LYS A 93 1.27 15.69 -6.51
N ARG A 94 2.23 14.77 -6.35
CA ARG A 94 3.67 15.12 -6.37
C ARG A 94 4.13 15.64 -7.72
N PHE A 95 3.62 15.06 -8.81
CA PHE A 95 3.92 15.55 -10.16
C PHE A 95 3.25 16.88 -10.47
N GLN A 96 1.99 17.09 -10.03
CA GLN A 96 1.28 18.36 -10.23
C GLN A 96 1.89 19.52 -9.44
N LYS A 97 2.39 19.28 -8.22
CA LYS A 97 3.07 20.32 -7.42
C LYS A 97 4.46 20.67 -7.96
N SER A 98 4.92 20.01 -9.02
CA SER A 98 6.22 20.24 -9.66
C SER A 98 6.15 21.13 -10.91
N SER A 99 4.97 21.62 -11.31
CA SER A 99 4.81 22.67 -12.34
C SER A 99 4.36 23.98 -11.72
#